data_AF-A0A9Q1BJN9-F1
#
_entry.id   AF-A0A9Q1BJN9-F1
#
_cell.length_a   1.000
_cell.length_b   1.000
_cell.length_c   1.000
_cell.angle_alpha   90.00
_cell.angle_beta   90.00
_cell.angle_gamma   90.00
#
_symmetry.space_group_name_H-M   'P 1'
#
loop_
_entity.id
_entity.type
_entity.pdbx_description
1 polymer ?
#
loop_
_entity_poly.entity_id
_entity_poly.type
_entity_poly.pdbx_seq_one_letter_code
_entity_poly.pdbx_strand_id
1 'polypeptide(L)'
;MFDGSIEILHHSCSSIVTIIPVSILIFTSGERRLSHKAWQGALLISFYREQLRFSQPFQFLHLLMDLDSLLMKWRSNHVQLVQRMLGNKPGTGGSSGYLYLRSTVSDRYKVFLDLFNLSSFLLPREYIPKLTTRMKSRLSISESPSIEASRRFGELAVEDD
;
A
#
# COMPACT_ATOMS: atom_id res chain seq x y z
N MET A 1 19.03 -46.90 -10.50
CA MET A 1 17.65 -46.71 -9.99
C MET A 1 17.71 -45.51 -9.05
N PHE A 2 16.98 -44.45 -9.41
CA PHE A 2 16.93 -43.12 -8.77
C PHE A 2 18.09 -42.17 -9.07
N ASP A 3 18.30 -42.00 -10.37
CA ASP A 3 18.59 -40.70 -10.97
C ASP A 3 17.25 -39.97 -11.17
N GLY A 4 17.17 -38.65 -10.93
CA GLY A 4 15.99 -37.84 -11.33
C GLY A 4 15.14 -37.12 -10.26
N SER A 5 15.64 -36.78 -9.06
CA SER A 5 14.83 -36.00 -8.08
C SER A 5 15.49 -34.73 -7.52
N ILE A 6 16.67 -34.32 -8.03
CA ILE A 6 17.37 -33.11 -7.56
C ILE A 6 17.28 -31.93 -8.56
N GLU A 7 16.81 -32.12 -9.79
CA GLU A 7 16.74 -31.04 -10.79
C GLU A 7 15.44 -30.19 -10.80
N ILE A 8 14.38 -30.62 -10.12
CA ILE A 8 13.07 -29.93 -10.20
C ILE A 8 12.97 -28.71 -9.25
N LEU A 9 13.89 -28.58 -8.29
CA LEU A 9 13.90 -27.47 -7.33
C LEU A 9 14.78 -26.28 -7.73
N HIS A 10 15.42 -26.29 -8.90
CA HIS A 10 16.25 -25.17 -9.37
C HIS A 10 15.50 -24.15 -10.24
N HIS A 11 14.31 -24.50 -10.77
CA HIS A 11 13.58 -23.64 -11.72
C HIS A 11 12.43 -22.80 -11.13
N SER A 12 12.01 -23.06 -9.88
CA SER A 12 10.91 -22.30 -9.25
C SER A 12 11.38 -21.23 -8.23
N CYS A 13 12.63 -21.32 -7.76
CA CYS A 13 13.14 -20.44 -6.69
C CYS A 13 13.87 -19.17 -7.18
N SER A 14 14.01 -18.97 -8.50
CA SER A 14 14.75 -17.81 -9.03
C SER A 14 14.04 -16.46 -8.83
N SER A 15 12.73 -16.47 -8.60
CA SER A 15 11.92 -15.24 -8.41
C SER A 15 11.89 -14.75 -6.96
N ILE A 16 12.16 -15.60 -5.97
CA ILE A 16 12.15 -15.23 -4.55
C ILE A 16 13.50 -14.66 -4.10
N VAL A 17 14.62 -15.19 -4.64
CA VAL A 17 15.97 -14.74 -4.29
C VAL A 17 16.27 -13.32 -4.83
N THR A 18 15.58 -12.87 -5.89
CA THR A 18 15.73 -11.52 -6.46
C THR A 18 14.94 -10.43 -5.74
N ILE A 19 13.95 -10.77 -4.90
CA ILE A 19 13.14 -9.78 -4.15
C ILE A 19 13.90 -9.26 -2.91
N ILE A 20 14.79 -10.08 -2.35
CA ILE A 20 15.62 -9.76 -1.18
C ILE A 20 16.59 -8.59 -1.45
N PRO A 21 17.36 -8.54 -2.56
CA PRO A 21 18.27 -7.44 -2.82
C PRO A 21 17.55 -6.10 -3.06
N VAL A 22 16.39 -6.07 -3.72
CA VAL A 22 15.63 -4.83 -3.96
C VAL A 22 15.09 -4.25 -2.65
N SER A 23 14.59 -5.09 -1.76
CA SER A 23 14.06 -4.68 -0.46
C SER A 23 15.15 -4.09 0.45
N ILE A 24 16.36 -4.65 0.38
CA ILE A 24 17.56 -4.19 1.11
C ILE A 24 18.14 -2.91 0.48
N LEU A 25 18.24 -2.85 -0.86
CA LEU A 25 18.74 -1.68 -1.58
C LEU A 25 17.88 -0.44 -1.28
N ILE A 26 16.56 -0.59 -1.36
CA ILE A 26 15.62 0.50 -1.06
C ILE A 26 15.66 0.89 0.44
N PHE A 27 15.99 -0.04 1.34
CA PHE A 27 16.16 0.27 2.76
C PHE A 27 17.41 1.15 3.00
N THR A 28 18.47 0.96 2.22
CA THR A 28 19.72 1.73 2.35
C THR A 28 19.69 3.10 1.68
N SER A 29 18.84 3.31 0.66
CA SER A 29 18.83 4.55 -0.13
C SER A 29 18.16 5.76 0.52
N GLY A 30 17.49 5.61 1.67
CA GLY A 30 16.75 6.70 2.32
C GLY A 30 15.54 7.23 1.53
N GLU A 31 15.12 6.51 0.48
CA GLU A 31 14.03 6.91 -0.42
C GLU A 31 12.63 6.56 0.11
N ARG A 32 12.54 5.79 1.20
CA ARG A 32 11.25 5.45 1.84
C ARG A 32 10.90 6.39 2.98
N ARG A 33 9.66 6.89 2.96
CA ARG A 33 9.08 7.72 4.01
C ARG A 33 8.35 6.87 5.06
N LEU A 34 7.83 5.71 4.69
CA LEU A 34 7.14 4.78 5.58
C LEU A 34 8.12 3.93 6.38
N SER A 35 7.85 3.78 7.68
CA SER A 35 8.55 2.82 8.53
C SER A 35 8.39 1.40 8.00
N HIS A 36 9.39 0.54 8.25
CA HIS A 36 9.37 -0.87 7.85
C HIS A 36 8.08 -1.60 8.28
N LYS A 37 7.62 -1.37 9.52
CA LYS A 37 6.36 -1.97 10.02
C LYS A 37 5.13 -1.46 9.26
N ALA A 38 5.10 -0.18 8.92
CA ALA A 38 4.00 0.43 8.16
C ALA A 38 3.96 -0.12 6.72
N TRP A 39 5.12 -0.30 6.10
CA TRP A 39 5.22 -0.89 4.76
C TRP A 39 4.78 -2.36 4.74
N GLN A 40 5.20 -3.16 5.73
CA GLN A 40 4.71 -4.54 5.89
C GLN A 40 3.19 -4.59 6.09
N GLY A 41 2.64 -3.65 6.86
CA GLY A 41 1.19 -3.51 7.04
C GLY A 41 0.46 -3.15 5.73
N ALA A 42 1.01 -2.23 4.94
CA ALA A 42 0.46 -1.86 3.64
C ALA A 42 0.46 -3.03 2.65
N LEU A 43 1.53 -3.83 2.63
CA LEU A 43 1.59 -5.07 1.86
C LEU A 43 0.52 -6.07 2.33
N LEU A 44 0.40 -6.27 3.64
CA LEU A 44 -0.59 -7.18 4.22
C LEU A 44 -2.01 -6.81 3.80
N ILE A 45 -2.37 -5.52 3.89
CA ILE A 45 -3.67 -5.00 3.48
C ILE A 45 -3.88 -5.23 1.98
N SER A 46 -2.85 -5.03 1.16
CA SER A 46 -2.93 -5.21 -0.28
C SER A 46 -3.10 -6.67 -0.71
N PHE A 47 -2.42 -7.63 -0.04
CA PHE A 47 -2.56 -9.05 -0.32
C PHE A 47 -3.91 -9.62 0.11
N TYR A 48 -4.46 -9.17 1.25
CA TYR A 48 -5.69 -9.70 1.83
C TYR A 48 -6.89 -8.75 1.70
N ARG A 49 -6.91 -7.88 0.69
CA ARG A 49 -7.97 -6.88 0.45
C ARG A 49 -9.40 -7.46 0.37
N GLU A 50 -9.52 -8.73 0.01
CA GLU A 50 -10.82 -9.44 -0.09
C GLU A 50 -11.42 -9.78 1.28
N GLN A 51 -10.66 -9.65 2.37
CA GLN A 51 -11.15 -9.85 3.73
C GLN A 51 -11.94 -8.62 4.18
N LEU A 52 -13.11 -8.82 4.80
CA LEU A 52 -14.01 -7.73 5.20
C LEU A 52 -13.32 -6.65 6.04
N ARG A 53 -12.46 -7.03 6.99
CA ARG A 53 -11.70 -6.07 7.82
C ARG A 53 -10.62 -5.30 7.06
N PHE A 54 -10.12 -5.82 5.93
CA PHE A 54 -9.07 -5.17 5.14
C PHE A 54 -9.58 -4.46 3.88
N SER A 55 -10.83 -4.71 3.46
CA SER A 55 -11.45 -4.01 2.34
C SER A 55 -11.48 -2.48 2.55
N GLN A 56 -11.95 -2.02 3.72
CA GLN A 56 -12.03 -0.59 4.01
C GLN A 56 -10.63 0.08 4.14
N PRO A 57 -9.67 -0.48 4.89
CA PRO A 57 -8.30 0.03 4.89
C PRO A 57 -7.64 0.05 3.50
N PHE A 58 -7.91 -0.94 2.65
CA PHE A 58 -7.38 -0.96 1.29
C PHE A 58 -7.92 0.21 0.46
N GLN A 59 -9.22 0.50 0.55
CA GLN A 59 -9.81 1.68 -0.09
C GLN A 59 -9.19 2.98 0.43
N PHE A 60 -8.96 3.08 1.74
CA PHE A 60 -8.30 4.25 2.32
C PHE A 60 -6.89 4.47 1.76
N LEU A 61 -6.07 3.41 1.65
CA LEU A 61 -4.75 3.50 1.01
C LEU A 61 -4.84 3.95 -0.45
N HIS A 62 -5.86 3.50 -1.18
CA HIS A 62 -6.09 3.93 -2.56
C HIS A 62 -6.43 5.42 -2.63
N LEU A 63 -7.31 5.91 -1.76
CA LEU A 63 -7.67 7.33 -1.69
C LEU A 63 -6.47 8.24 -1.38
N LEU A 64 -5.51 7.76 -0.57
CA LEU A 64 -4.26 8.50 -0.32
C LEU A 64 -3.40 8.62 -1.60
N MET A 65 -3.32 7.57 -2.41
CA MET A 65 -2.64 7.62 -3.70
C MET A 65 -3.37 8.53 -4.70
N ASP A 66 -4.70 8.50 -4.70
CA ASP A 66 -5.52 9.38 -5.54
C ASP A 66 -5.32 10.86 -5.16
N LEU A 67 -5.25 11.17 -3.87
CA LEU A 67 -4.97 12.51 -3.37
C LEU A 67 -3.63 13.04 -3.90
N ASP A 68 -2.55 12.26 -3.78
CA ASP A 68 -1.24 12.64 -4.30
C ASP A 68 -1.27 12.85 -5.82
N SER A 69 -2.00 11.99 -6.54
CA SER A 69 -2.17 12.09 -7.99
C SER A 69 -2.93 13.37 -8.38
N LEU A 70 -3.99 13.72 -7.65
CA LEU A 70 -4.76 14.94 -7.87
C LEU A 70 -3.94 16.19 -7.56
N LEU A 71 -3.15 16.19 -6.49
CA LEU A 71 -2.23 17.30 -6.19
C LEU A 71 -1.17 17.48 -7.29
N MET A 72 -0.63 16.39 -7.83
CA MET A 72 0.33 16.45 -8.92
C MET A 72 -0.31 16.97 -10.22
N LYS A 73 -1.55 16.56 -10.50
CA LYS A 73 -2.34 17.06 -11.63
C LYS A 73 -2.62 18.56 -11.49
N TRP A 74 -2.99 19.02 -10.29
CA TRP A 74 -3.16 20.44 -10.01
C TRP A 74 -1.88 21.24 -10.28
N ARG A 75 -0.72 20.78 -9.78
CA ARG A 75 0.58 21.43 -10.03
C ARG A 75 0.89 21.50 -11.53
N SER A 76 0.66 20.40 -12.25
CA SER A 76 0.92 20.33 -13.69
C SER A 76 0.03 21.30 -14.49
N ASN A 77 -1.27 21.36 -14.17
CA ASN A 77 -2.20 22.29 -14.80
C ASN A 77 -1.82 23.75 -14.50
N HIS A 78 -1.41 24.03 -13.25
CA HIS A 78 -0.93 25.35 -12.85
C HIS A 78 0.32 25.77 -13.63
N VAL A 79 1.28 24.85 -13.83
CA VAL A 79 2.47 25.07 -14.66
C VAL A 79 2.09 25.44 -16.10
N GLN A 80 1.15 24.72 -16.71
CA GLN A 80 0.69 25.00 -18.07
C GLN A 80 0.02 26.38 -18.18
N LEU A 81 -0.82 26.74 -17.20
CA LEU A 81 -1.45 28.05 -17.14
C LEU A 81 -0.40 29.17 -17.06
N VAL A 82 0.58 29.03 -16.15
CA VAL A 82 1.65 30.02 -15.98
C VAL A 82 2.51 30.14 -17.24
N GLN A 83 2.83 29.02 -17.91
CA GLN A 83 3.56 29.04 -19.17
C GLN A 83 2.80 29.83 -20.25
N ARG A 84 1.48 29.68 -20.33
CA ARG A 84 0.65 30.43 -21.29
C ARG A 84 0.61 31.93 -20.99
N MET A 85 0.57 32.31 -19.72
CA MET A 85 0.42 33.71 -19.32
C MET A 85 1.74 34.49 -19.33
N LEU A 86 2.84 33.86 -18.89
CA LEU A 86 4.13 34.52 -18.66
C LEU A 86 5.22 34.07 -19.64
N GLY A 87 5.05 32.93 -20.32
CA GLY A 87 6.11 32.33 -21.13
C GLY A 87 7.35 32.03 -20.29
N ASN A 88 8.50 32.54 -20.73
CA ASN A 88 9.79 32.40 -20.04
C ASN A 88 10.14 33.59 -19.14
N LYS A 89 9.20 34.50 -18.86
CA LYS A 89 9.47 35.65 -17.99
C LYS A 89 9.68 35.19 -16.54
N PRO A 90 10.60 35.83 -15.80
CA PRO A 90 10.77 35.57 -14.38
C PRO A 90 9.49 35.92 -13.61
N GLY A 91 9.22 35.17 -12.55
CA GLY A 91 8.04 35.40 -11.71
C GLY A 91 8.18 36.65 -10.84
N THR A 92 7.06 37.27 -10.50
CA THR A 92 7.04 38.45 -9.61
C THR A 92 7.58 38.16 -8.19
N GLY A 93 7.59 36.88 -7.78
CA GLY A 93 8.20 36.41 -6.54
C GLY A 93 9.71 36.17 -6.60
N GLY A 94 10.40 36.60 -7.66
CA GLY A 94 11.85 36.44 -7.82
C GLY A 94 12.32 35.05 -8.25
N SER A 95 11.41 34.10 -8.50
CA SER A 95 11.73 32.79 -9.06
C SER A 95 11.87 32.85 -10.58
N SER A 96 12.44 31.81 -11.18
CA SER A 96 12.44 31.60 -12.63
C SER A 96 11.04 31.35 -13.23
N GLY A 97 9.97 31.55 -12.44
CA GLY A 97 8.58 31.46 -12.87
C GLY A 97 8.21 30.03 -13.27
N TYR A 98 8.00 29.83 -14.57
CA TYR A 98 7.63 28.55 -15.16
C TYR A 98 8.63 27.43 -14.81
N LEU A 99 9.94 27.68 -14.92
CA LEU A 99 10.97 26.65 -14.71
C LEU A 99 10.99 26.15 -13.26
N TYR A 100 10.84 27.06 -12.29
CA TYR A 100 10.70 26.69 -10.89
C TYR A 100 9.45 25.82 -10.66
N LEU A 101 8.28 26.27 -11.13
CA LEU A 101 7.04 25.49 -10.93
C LEU A 101 7.11 24.12 -11.61
N ARG A 102 7.72 24.03 -12.79
CA ARG A 102 7.94 22.75 -13.47
C ARG A 102 8.81 21.80 -12.64
N SER A 103 9.82 22.31 -11.92
CA SER A 103 10.64 21.48 -11.02
C SER A 103 9.84 20.91 -9.83
N THR A 104 8.72 21.54 -9.46
CA THR A 104 7.84 21.05 -8.39
C THR A 104 6.95 19.88 -8.82
N VAL A 105 6.83 19.63 -10.12
CA VAL A 105 6.12 18.46 -10.69
C VAL A 105 7.11 17.28 -10.73
N SER A 106 7.46 16.79 -9.55
CA SER A 106 8.42 15.69 -9.37
C SER A 106 7.96 14.77 -8.25
N ASP A 107 8.33 13.48 -8.35
CA ASP A 107 8.02 12.47 -7.33
C ASP A 107 8.58 12.81 -5.94
N ARG A 108 9.58 13.70 -5.87
CA ARG A 108 10.06 14.29 -4.60
C ARG A 108 8.94 14.87 -3.74
N TYR A 109 7.89 15.41 -4.37
CA TYR A 109 6.78 16.07 -3.70
C TYR A 109 5.58 15.14 -3.44
N LYS A 110 5.64 13.87 -3.88
CA LYS A 110 4.65 12.85 -3.49
C LYS A 110 4.95 12.40 -2.07
N VAL A 111 3.93 12.43 -1.21
CA VAL A 111 4.08 12.05 0.20
C VAL A 111 4.02 10.53 0.34
N PHE A 112 3.14 9.89 -0.42
CA PHE A 112 2.85 8.46 -0.37
C PHE A 112 3.50 7.68 -1.53
N LEU A 113 4.69 8.10 -1.98
CA LEU A 113 5.43 7.44 -3.05
C LEU A 113 5.65 5.93 -2.78
N ASP A 114 5.83 5.57 -1.51
CA ASP A 114 6.00 4.17 -1.08
C ASP A 114 4.78 3.29 -1.39
N LEU A 115 3.57 3.85 -1.39
CA LEU A 115 2.35 3.11 -1.74
C LEU A 115 2.27 2.83 -3.24
N PHE A 116 2.77 3.74 -4.09
CA PHE A 116 2.87 3.49 -5.53
C PHE A 116 3.91 2.39 -5.83
N ASN A 117 5.05 2.46 -5.15
CA ASN A 117 6.12 1.47 -5.28
C ASN A 117 5.75 0.09 -4.71
N LEU A 118 4.70 0.01 -3.87
CA LEU A 118 4.18 -1.25 -3.33
C LEU A 118 3.81 -2.25 -4.43
N SER A 119 3.33 -1.76 -5.57
CA SER A 119 2.95 -2.56 -6.73
C SER A 119 4.09 -3.44 -7.25
N SER A 120 5.34 -3.01 -7.09
CA SER A 120 6.54 -3.77 -7.51
C SER A 120 6.78 -5.03 -6.67
N PHE A 121 6.13 -5.13 -5.51
CA PHE A 121 6.29 -6.24 -4.55
C PHE A 121 5.08 -7.16 -4.48
N LEU A 122 4.08 -6.97 -5.36
CA LEU A 122 2.91 -7.82 -5.40
C LEU A 122 3.26 -9.16 -6.05
N LEU A 123 3.10 -10.23 -5.28
CA LEU A 123 3.26 -11.60 -5.74
C LEU A 123 1.99 -12.12 -6.46
N PRO A 124 2.13 -13.05 -7.41
CA PRO A 124 0.99 -13.80 -7.93
C PRO A 124 0.22 -14.51 -6.80
N ARG A 125 -1.11 -14.64 -6.93
CA ARG A 125 -1.99 -15.15 -5.86
C ARG A 125 -1.61 -16.54 -5.34
N GLU A 126 -0.94 -17.34 -6.15
CA GLU A 126 -0.48 -18.69 -5.81
C GLU A 126 0.60 -18.70 -4.72
N TYR A 127 1.46 -17.68 -4.69
CA TYR A 127 2.56 -17.57 -3.74
C TYR A 127 2.15 -16.84 -2.44
N ILE A 128 0.92 -16.33 -2.37
CA ILE A 128 0.41 -15.66 -1.18
C ILE A 128 0.08 -16.71 -0.11
N PRO A 129 0.65 -16.62 1.11
CA PRO A 129 0.34 -17.57 2.17
C PRO A 129 -1.15 -17.62 2.48
N LYS A 130 -1.72 -18.83 2.52
CA LYS A 130 -3.13 -19.01 2.88
C LYS A 130 -3.34 -18.71 4.36
N LEU A 131 -4.38 -17.94 4.68
CA LEU A 131 -4.75 -17.63 6.07
C LEU A 131 -5.23 -18.90 6.78
N THR A 132 -4.67 -19.16 7.97
CA THR A 132 -5.15 -20.23 8.87
C THR A 132 -6.56 -19.94 9.36
N THR A 133 -7.31 -20.96 9.81
CA THR A 133 -8.67 -20.80 10.33
C THR A 133 -8.73 -19.78 11.49
N ARG A 134 -7.74 -19.81 12.40
CA ARG A 134 -7.62 -18.85 13.51
C ARG A 134 -7.37 -17.41 13.05
N MET A 135 -6.61 -17.22 11.96
CA MET A 135 -6.39 -15.88 11.40
C MET A 135 -7.64 -15.38 10.68
N LYS A 136 -8.31 -16.26 9.93
CA LYS A 136 -9.59 -15.93 9.27
C LYS A 136 -10.66 -15.53 10.27
N SER A 137 -10.79 -16.22 11.40
CA SER A 137 -11.77 -15.86 12.44
C SER A 137 -11.48 -14.50 13.09
N ARG A 138 -10.21 -14.16 13.30
CA ARG A 138 -9.81 -12.81 13.78
C ARG A 138 -10.06 -11.71 12.75
N LEU A 139 -9.99 -12.06 11.46
CA LEU A 139 -10.19 -11.14 10.35
C LEU A 139 -11.65 -11.03 9.89
N SER A 140 -12.51 -11.99 10.23
CA SER A 140 -13.96 -11.89 10.05
C SER A 140 -14.54 -10.96 11.11
N ILE A 141 -15.69 -10.36 10.81
CA ILE A 141 -16.36 -9.37 11.69
C ILE A 141 -16.95 -10.01 12.97
N SER A 142 -16.68 -11.29 13.24
CA SER A 142 -17.25 -11.99 14.39
C SER A 142 -16.59 -11.60 15.72
N GLU A 143 -17.46 -11.27 16.67
CA GLU A 143 -17.28 -11.10 18.12
C GLU A 143 -16.59 -9.82 18.61
N SER A 144 -17.35 -8.73 18.59
CA SER A 144 -17.26 -7.75 19.66
C SER A 144 -17.76 -8.38 20.98
N PRO A 145 -17.00 -8.33 22.09
CA PRO A 145 -17.38 -8.91 23.38
C PRO A 145 -18.69 -8.35 23.97
N SER A 146 -19.20 -7.23 23.44
CA SER A 146 -20.50 -6.67 23.79
C SER A 146 -21.70 -7.52 23.35
N ILE A 147 -21.58 -8.26 22.24
CA ILE A 147 -22.67 -9.11 21.71
C ILE A 147 -22.74 -10.43 22.49
N GLU A 148 -21.59 -10.96 22.90
CA GLU A 148 -21.49 -12.12 23.81
C GLU A 148 -22.15 -11.84 25.16
N ALA A 149 -21.88 -10.65 25.72
CA ALA A 149 -22.49 -10.21 26.97
C ALA A 149 -24.02 -10.11 26.85
N SER A 150 -24.54 -9.53 25.76
CA SER A 150 -25.99 -9.42 25.55
C SER A 150 -26.67 -10.75 25.29
N ARG A 151 -26.00 -11.73 24.65
CA ARG A 151 -26.51 -13.10 24.51
C ARG A 151 -26.55 -13.84 25.83
N ARG A 152 -25.50 -13.74 26.66
CA ARG A 152 -25.48 -14.34 28.01
C ARG A 152 -26.55 -13.77 28.94
N PHE A 153 -26.85 -12.47 28.85
CA PHE A 153 -27.93 -11.86 29.62
C PHE A 153 -29.33 -12.26 29.10
N GLY A 154 -29.49 -12.47 27.79
CA GLY A 154 -30.76 -12.96 27.22
C GLY A 154 -31.07 -14.41 27.59
N GLU A 155 -30.05 -15.27 27.74
CA GLU A 155 -30.21 -16.67 28.14
C GLU A 155 -30.57 -16.83 29.62
N LEU A 156 -30.09 -15.93 30.49
CA LEU A 156 -30.40 -15.94 31.93
C LEU A 156 -31.78 -15.35 32.29
N ALA A 157 -32.43 -14.63 31.37
CA ALA A 157 -33.74 -14.02 31.61
C ALA A 157 -34.93 -14.92 31.19
N VAL A 158 -34.66 -16.17 30.79
CA VAL A 158 -35.68 -17.15 30.38
C VAL A 158 -35.85 -18.28 31.41
N GLU A 159 -35.01 -18.35 32.44
CA GLU A 159 -35.09 -19.41 33.48
C GLU A 159 -35.64 -18.98 34.84
N ASP A 160 -35.94 -17.70 35.07
CA ASP A 160 -36.60 -17.23 36.30
C ASP A 160 -37.97 -16.59 35.96
N ASP A 161 -39.04 -17.31 36.32
CA ASP A 161 -40.49 -16.96 36.44
C ASP A 161 -41.36 -16.74 35.18
#